data_AF-A0A971LI69-F1
#
_entry.id   AF-A0A971LI69-F1
#
_cell.length_a   1.000
_cell.length_b   1.000
_cell.length_c   1.000
_cell.angle_alpha   90.00
_cell.angle_beta   90.00
_cell.angle_gamma   90.00
#
_symmetry.space_group_name_H-M   'P 1'
#
loop_
_entity.id
_entity.type
_entity.pdbx_description
1 polymer ?
#
loop_
_entity_poly.entity_id
_entity_poly.type
_entity_poly.pdbx_seq_one_letter_code
_entity_poly.pdbx_strand_id
1 'polypeptide(L)'
;MQDKHRQVITGWLLFCLTLNGVVATGVFSLARDVAEVAGAGALVAIPLTGVVMLVKLVGIHLLANRFPEQTLNEYSYQLLGPVLAKVYLLIYGLLSLAVAISIPRAHFPLVTAWALGLTPKIAFMAPLAIVCWNVVK
;
A
#
# COMPACT_ATOMS: atom_id res chain seq x y z
N MET A 1 -33.63 -17.40 -0.34
CA MET A 1 -32.43 -17.89 0.35
C MET A 1 -31.22 -17.61 -0.53
N GLN A 2 -30.55 -16.48 -0.32
CA GLN A 2 -29.15 -16.29 -0.71
C GLN A 2 -28.52 -15.48 0.42
N ASP A 3 -27.97 -16.20 1.38
CA ASP A 3 -27.11 -15.66 2.42
C ASP A 3 -25.87 -15.09 1.70
N LYS A 4 -25.94 -13.79 1.40
CA LYS A 4 -24.80 -13.00 0.96
C LYS A 4 -23.82 -13.06 2.12
N HIS A 5 -22.87 -13.99 2.07
CA HIS A 5 -21.75 -14.05 2.99
C HIS A 5 -21.11 -12.66 3.05
N ARG A 6 -21.56 -11.86 4.02
CA ARG A 6 -20.94 -10.61 4.40
C ARG A 6 -19.62 -11.10 4.94
N GLN A 7 -18.55 -11.03 4.13
CA GLN A 7 -17.23 -11.40 4.60
C GLN A 7 -16.94 -10.48 5.78
N VAL A 8 -17.15 -11.02 6.98
CA VAL A 8 -16.91 -10.30 8.22
C VAL A 8 -15.40 -10.31 8.35
N ILE A 9 -14.76 -9.36 7.69
CA ILE A 9 -13.31 -9.20 7.77
C ILE A 9 -13.04 -8.87 9.24
N THR A 10 -12.54 -9.85 9.98
CA THR A 10 -12.20 -9.70 11.39
C THR A 10 -11.20 -8.54 11.52
N GLY A 11 -11.35 -7.68 12.52
CA GLY A 11 -10.43 -6.55 12.71
C GLY A 11 -8.96 -6.97 12.76
N TRP A 12 -8.68 -8.18 13.25
CA TRP A 12 -7.37 -8.81 13.20
C TRP A 12 -6.86 -9.07 11.77
N LEU A 13 -7.72 -9.55 10.86
CA LEU A 13 -7.36 -9.79 9.46
C LEU A 13 -7.06 -8.47 8.74
N LEU A 14 -7.84 -7.42 8.99
CA LEU A 14 -7.56 -6.06 8.49
C LEU A 14 -6.22 -5.53 8.99
N PHE A 15 -5.93 -5.74 10.27
CA PHE A 15 -4.66 -5.34 10.87
C PHE A 15 -3.48 -6.08 10.23
N CYS A 16 -3.56 -7.41 10.10
CA CYS A 16 -2.55 -8.22 9.45
C CYS A 16 -2.35 -7.86 7.97
N LEU A 17 -3.43 -7.61 7.23
CA LEU A 17 -3.37 -7.20 5.82
C LEU A 17 -2.67 -5.85 5.68
N THR A 18 -3.03 -4.90 6.54
CA THR A 18 -2.46 -3.56 6.56
C THR A 18 -0.97 -3.62 6.92
N LEU A 19 -0.61 -4.37 7.96
CA LEU A 19 0.79 -4.57 8.34
C LEU A 19 1.60 -5.21 7.22
N ASN A 20 1.07 -6.24 6.54
CA ASN A 20 1.77 -6.85 5.40
C ASN A 20 2.03 -5.83 4.29
N GLY A 21 1.06 -4.98 3.95
CA GLY A 21 1.26 -3.92 2.96
C GLY A 21 2.32 -2.91 3.38
N VAL A 22 2.31 -2.49 4.65
CA VAL A 22 3.28 -1.54 5.21
C VAL A 22 4.68 -2.13 5.25
N VAL A 23 4.83 -3.38 5.67
CA VAL A 23 6.13 -4.07 5.72
C VAL A 23 6.66 -4.31 4.30
N ALA A 24 5.80 -4.79 3.39
CA ALA A 24 6.18 -5.06 2.00
C ALA A 24 6.70 -3.80 1.29
N THR A 25 5.99 -2.67 1.43
CA THR A 25 6.35 -1.42 0.76
C THR A 25 7.41 -0.62 1.52
N GLY A 26 7.27 -0.50 2.84
CA GLY A 26 8.15 0.31 3.69
C GLY A 26 9.51 -0.32 3.93
N VAL A 27 9.54 -1.61 4.31
CA VAL A 27 10.80 -2.27 4.70
C VAL A 27 11.61 -2.69 3.49
N PHE A 28 10.99 -3.24 2.44
CA PHE A 28 11.76 -3.72 1.29
C PHE A 28 12.05 -2.64 0.24
N SER A 29 11.07 -1.79 -0.10
CA SER A 29 11.27 -0.76 -1.12
C SER A 29 11.98 0.46 -0.55
N LEU A 30 11.45 1.01 0.54
CA LEU A 30 11.92 2.29 1.06
C LEU A 30 13.30 2.18 1.73
N ALA A 31 13.57 1.10 2.47
CA ALA A 31 14.87 0.95 3.14
C ALA A 31 16.02 0.87 2.13
N ARG A 32 15.80 0.29 0.94
CA ARG A 32 16.78 0.22 -0.13
C ARG A 32 17.08 1.62 -0.70
N ASP A 33 16.05 2.35 -1.10
CA ASP A 33 16.21 3.68 -1.70
C ASP A 33 16.80 4.68 -0.68
N VAL A 34 16.38 4.59 0.58
CA VAL A 34 16.89 5.44 1.67
C VAL A 34 18.33 5.09 2.01
N ALA A 35 18.74 3.81 1.97
CA ALA A 35 20.14 3.42 2.17
C ALA A 35 21.03 3.96 1.05
N GLU A 36 20.55 3.97 -0.19
CA GLU A 36 21.28 4.47 -1.36
C GLU A 36 21.43 6.00 -1.35
N VAL A 37 20.41 6.73 -0.91
CA VAL A 37 20.40 8.21 -0.89
C VAL A 37 20.99 8.80 0.39
N ALA A 38 20.69 8.24 1.56
CA ALA A 38 21.05 8.82 2.86
C ALA A 38 22.33 8.24 3.47
N GLY A 39 22.87 7.14 2.93
CA GLY A 39 24.08 6.49 3.46
C GLY A 39 23.99 6.23 4.97
N ALA A 40 24.89 6.83 5.75
CA ALA A 40 24.88 6.71 7.22
C ALA A 40 23.65 7.34 7.89
N GLY A 41 23.00 8.34 7.26
CA GLY A 41 21.79 8.98 7.76
C GLY A 41 20.52 8.12 7.60
N ALA A 42 20.59 7.04 6.81
CA ALA A 42 19.47 6.11 6.60
C ALA A 42 18.96 5.51 7.91
N LEU A 43 19.88 5.26 8.86
CA LEU A 43 19.60 4.62 10.14
C LEU A 43 18.66 5.46 11.02
N VAL A 44 18.67 6.78 10.86
CA VAL A 44 17.77 7.71 11.56
C VAL A 44 16.51 7.99 10.73
N ALA A 45 16.63 8.03 9.40
CA ALA A 45 15.50 8.29 8.51
C ALA A 45 14.43 7.18 8.54
N ILE A 46 14.85 5.90 8.65
CA ILE A 46 13.95 4.74 8.71
C ILE A 46 12.98 4.82 9.91
N PRO A 47 13.43 4.94 11.18
CA PRO A 47 12.52 5.02 12.31
C PRO A 47 11.66 6.29 12.28
N LEU A 48 12.19 7.42 11.81
CA LEU A 48 11.44 8.67 11.68
C LEU A 48 10.26 8.52 10.70
N THR A 49 10.51 7.84 9.58
CA THR A 49 9.46 7.54 8.58
C THR A 49 8.40 6.61 9.16
N GLY A 50 8.82 5.62 9.96
CA GLY A 50 7.90 4.73 10.70
C GLY A 50 6.97 5.49 11.64
N VAL A 51 7.48 6.46 12.40
CA VAL A 51 6.66 7.29 13.30
C VAL A 51 5.63 8.11 12.51
N VAL A 52 6.03 8.77 11.42
CA VAL A 52 5.11 9.54 10.57
C VAL A 52 4.01 8.63 9.99
N MET A 53 4.35 7.40 9.63
CA MET A 53 3.41 6.43 9.08
C MET A 53 2.40 5.96 10.13
N LEU A 54 2.83 5.72 11.36
CA LEU A 54 1.93 5.38 12.48
C LEU A 54 0.94 6.51 12.77
N VAL A 55 1.40 7.77 12.76
CA VAL A 55 0.52 8.94 12.94
C VAL A 55 -0.55 8.99 11.85
N LYS A 56 -0.17 8.78 10.58
CA LYS A 56 -1.12 8.70 9.47
C LYS A 56 -2.12 7.54 9.63
N LEU A 57 -1.63 6.37 10.03
CA LEU A 57 -2.46 5.18 10.22
C LEU A 57 -3.52 5.41 11.31
N VAL A 58 -3.11 5.95 12.45
CA VAL A 58 -4.01 6.29 13.56
C VAL A 58 -5.02 7.34 13.13
N GLY A 59 -4.60 8.36 12.37
CA GLY A 59 -5.50 9.38 11.82
C GLY A 59 -6.59 8.77 10.93
N ILE A 60 -6.20 7.88 10.00
CA ILE A 60 -7.15 7.19 9.12
C ILE A 60 -8.07 6.27 9.93
N HIS A 61 -7.55 5.56 10.93
CA HIS A 61 -8.33 4.65 11.77
C HIS A 61 -9.37 5.39 12.61
N LEU A 62 -9.02 6.52 13.22
CA LEU A 62 -9.95 7.39 13.94
C LEU A 62 -11.05 7.93 13.01
N LEU A 63 -10.69 8.27 11.78
CA LEU A 63 -11.63 8.79 10.79
C LEU A 63 -12.58 7.70 10.28
N ALA A 64 -12.07 6.48 10.08
CA ALA A 64 -12.87 5.31 9.73
C ALA A 64 -13.82 4.89 10.86
N ASN A 65 -13.40 4.98 12.13
CA ASN A 65 -14.29 4.73 13.28
C ASN A 65 -15.38 5.80 13.42
N ARG A 66 -15.11 7.04 12.96
CA ARG A 66 -16.11 8.13 12.96
C ARG A 66 -17.14 8.00 11.84
N PHE A 67 -16.77 7.40 10.70
CA PHE A 67 -17.66 7.17 9.55
C PHE A 67 -17.64 5.69 9.11
N PRO A 68 -18.18 4.77 9.93
CA PRO A 68 -18.03 3.33 9.72
C PRO A 68 -18.76 2.76 8.49
N GLU A 69 -19.73 3.49 7.94
CA GLU A 69 -20.52 3.04 6.78
C GLU A 69 -20.20 3.78 5.48
N GLN A 70 -19.29 4.75 5.50
CA GLN A 70 -18.96 5.54 4.32
C GLN A 70 -17.62 5.10 3.73
N THR A 71 -17.58 4.96 2.41
CA THR A 71 -16.33 4.72 1.68
C THR A 71 -15.43 5.96 1.72
N LEU A 72 -14.13 5.78 1.47
CA LEU A 72 -13.15 6.88 1.34
C LEU A 72 -13.63 8.00 0.40
N ASN A 73 -14.38 7.65 -0.65
CA ASN A 73 -14.99 8.61 -1.56
C ASN A 73 -16.10 9.44 -0.89
N GLU A 74 -16.98 8.80 -0.12
CA GLU A 74 -18.16 9.45 0.45
C GLU A 74 -17.80 10.38 1.62
N TYR A 75 -16.92 9.92 2.53
CA TYR A 75 -16.50 10.79 3.63
C TYR A 75 -15.61 11.94 3.14
N SER A 76 -14.78 11.74 2.11
CA SER A 76 -13.94 12.83 1.56
C SER A 76 -14.78 13.94 0.95
N TYR A 77 -15.90 13.61 0.29
CA TYR A 77 -16.89 14.59 -0.16
C TYR A 77 -17.55 15.34 0.99
N GLN A 78 -17.87 14.68 2.11
CA GLN A 78 -18.46 15.32 3.29
C GLN A 78 -17.47 16.22 4.06
N LEU A 79 -16.19 15.83 4.14
CA LEU A 79 -15.20 16.51 4.97
C LEU A 79 -14.48 17.67 4.25
N LEU A 80 -14.16 17.51 2.96
CA LEU A 80 -13.39 18.49 2.18
C LEU A 80 -14.26 19.30 1.21
N GLY A 81 -15.49 18.88 0.94
CA GLY A 81 -16.37 19.47 -0.07
C GLY A 81 -16.11 18.96 -1.49
N PRO A 82 -17.01 19.23 -2.45
CA PRO A 82 -17.08 18.52 -3.74
C PRO A 82 -15.88 18.76 -4.67
N VAL A 83 -15.26 19.94 -4.59
CA VAL A 83 -14.11 20.29 -5.44
C VAL A 83 -12.83 19.67 -4.89
N LEU A 84 -12.54 19.86 -3.60
CA LEU A 84 -11.35 19.29 -2.98
C LEU A 84 -11.41 17.76 -2.93
N ALA A 85 -12.60 17.16 -2.77
CA ALA A 85 -12.75 15.72 -2.81
C ALA A 85 -12.37 15.13 -4.17
N LYS A 86 -12.80 15.73 -5.28
CA LYS A 86 -12.37 15.30 -6.63
C LYS A 86 -10.86 15.39 -6.81
N VAL A 87 -10.25 16.50 -6.41
CA VAL A 87 -8.80 16.68 -6.51
C VAL A 87 -8.07 15.64 -5.66
N TYR A 88 -8.52 15.42 -4.42
CA TYR A 88 -7.96 14.42 -3.53
C TYR A 88 -8.06 13.00 -4.11
N LEU A 89 -9.20 12.64 -4.69
CA LEU A 89 -9.39 11.33 -5.32
C LEU A 89 -8.53 11.14 -6.57
N LEU A 90 -8.35 12.20 -7.35
CA LEU A 90 -7.48 12.18 -8.52
C LEU A 90 -6.02 12.01 -8.10
N ILE A 91 -5.56 12.75 -7.10
CA ILE A 91 -4.23 12.61 -6.51
C ILE A 91 -4.05 11.21 -5.92
N TYR A 92 -5.04 10.69 -5.21
CA TYR A 92 -5.01 9.37 -4.62
C TYR A 92 -4.91 8.27 -5.69
N GLY A 93 -5.68 8.38 -6.78
CA GLY A 93 -5.61 7.48 -7.92
C GLY A 93 -4.26 7.55 -8.65
N LEU A 94 -3.69 8.74 -8.81
CA LEU A 94 -2.37 8.90 -9.42
C LEU A 94 -1.26 8.31 -8.53
N LEU A 95 -1.36 8.53 -7.22
CA LEU A 95 -0.43 7.99 -6.23
C LEU A 95 -0.52 6.46 -6.19
N SER A 96 -1.72 5.89 -6.22
CA SER A 96 -1.89 4.44 -6.22
C SER A 96 -1.31 3.80 -7.49
N LEU A 97 -1.46 4.46 -8.65
CA LEU A 97 -0.85 4.04 -9.90
C LEU A 97 0.69 4.09 -9.83
N ALA A 98 1.25 5.18 -9.28
CA ALA A 98 2.69 5.32 -9.10
C ALA A 98 3.24 4.21 -8.19
N VAL A 99 2.57 3.93 -7.07
CA VAL A 99 2.94 2.85 -6.13
C VAL A 99 2.85 1.49 -6.81
N ALA A 100 1.80 1.22 -7.59
CA ALA A 100 1.63 -0.04 -8.32
C ALA A 100 2.76 -0.30 -9.33
N ILE A 101 3.35 0.75 -9.91
CA ILE A 101 4.50 0.63 -10.81
C ILE A 101 5.82 0.50 -10.04
N SER A 102 5.96 1.21 -8.92
CA SER A 102 7.19 1.20 -8.11
C SER A 102 7.42 -0.14 -7.40
N ILE A 103 6.36 -0.79 -6.90
CA ILE A 103 6.47 -2.04 -6.14
C ILE A 103 7.16 -3.16 -6.96
N PRO A 104 6.70 -3.53 -8.18
CA PRO A 104 7.36 -4.57 -8.98
C PRO A 104 8.82 -4.23 -9.30
N ARG A 105 9.15 -2.94 -9.50
CA ARG A 105 10.51 -2.51 -9.79
C ARG A 105 11.46 -2.72 -8.63
N ALA A 106 11.02 -2.44 -7.40
CA ALA A 106 11.83 -2.66 -6.20
C ALA A 106 11.99 -4.16 -5.87
N HIS A 107 10.97 -4.98 -6.17
CA HIS A 107 10.99 -6.40 -5.86
C HIS A 107 11.75 -7.24 -6.91
N PHE A 108 11.80 -6.80 -8.16
CA PHE A 108 12.53 -7.49 -9.23
C PHE A 108 14.01 -7.80 -8.87
N PRO A 109 14.84 -6.84 -8.44
CA PRO A 109 16.23 -7.13 -8.10
C PRO A 109 16.38 -8.05 -6.88
N LEU A 110 15.44 -8.01 -5.93
CA LEU A 110 15.39 -8.99 -4.83
C LEU A 110 15.15 -10.38 -5.41
N VAL A 111 14.12 -10.55 -6.22
CA VAL A 111 13.76 -11.87 -6.74
C VAL A 111 14.85 -12.44 -7.67
N THR A 112 15.48 -11.62 -8.50
CA THR A 112 16.60 -12.09 -9.34
C THR A 112 17.85 -12.47 -8.53
N ALA A 113 18.09 -11.80 -7.39
CA ALA A 113 19.21 -12.14 -6.51
C ALA A 113 18.99 -13.48 -5.78
N TRP A 114 17.74 -13.83 -5.48
CA TRP A 114 17.39 -15.03 -4.71
C TRP A 114 16.97 -16.23 -5.58
N ALA A 115 16.35 -16.02 -6.76
CA ALA A 115 15.64 -17.05 -7.53
C ALA A 115 16.29 -17.45 -8.87
N LEU A 116 17.59 -17.16 -9.08
CA LEU A 116 18.43 -17.38 -10.28
C LEU A 116 18.71 -16.08 -11.07
N GLY A 117 20.00 -15.76 -11.21
CA GLY A 117 20.55 -14.57 -11.90
C GLY A 117 20.32 -14.49 -13.42
N LEU A 118 19.42 -15.30 -13.99
CA LEU A 118 19.11 -15.35 -15.43
C LEU A 118 17.61 -15.27 -15.73
N THR A 119 16.79 -14.86 -14.76
CA THR A 119 15.34 -14.69 -14.99
C THR A 119 15.04 -13.41 -15.77
N PRO A 120 14.47 -13.49 -16.99
CA PRO A 120 14.10 -12.31 -17.77
C PRO A 120 12.92 -11.58 -17.13
N LYS A 121 12.90 -10.23 -17.23
CA LYS A 121 11.89 -9.35 -16.63
C LYS A 121 10.44 -9.77 -16.87
N ILE A 122 10.17 -10.34 -18.05
CA ILE A 122 8.83 -10.83 -18.45
C ILE A 122 8.36 -12.02 -17.61
N ALA A 123 9.25 -12.94 -17.21
CA ALA A 123 8.87 -14.12 -16.43
C ALA A 123 8.41 -13.75 -15.01
N PHE A 124 8.88 -12.63 -14.47
CA PHE A 124 8.45 -12.11 -13.16
C PHE A 124 7.13 -11.34 -13.22
N MET A 125 6.82 -10.69 -14.34
CA MET A 125 5.56 -9.94 -14.50
C MET A 125 4.34 -10.86 -14.59
N ALA A 126 4.48 -12.06 -15.16
CA ALA A 126 3.39 -13.02 -15.33
C ALA A 126 2.74 -13.48 -13.99
N PRO A 127 3.49 -13.99 -12.99
CA PRO A 127 2.90 -14.39 -11.70
C PRO A 127 2.31 -13.21 -10.93
N LEU A 128 2.93 -12.02 -11.01
CA LEU A 128 2.40 -10.79 -10.41
C LEU A 128 1.03 -10.41 -11.01
N ALA A 129 0.91 -10.47 -12.34
CA ALA A 129 -0.36 -10.20 -13.02
C ALA A 129 -1.45 -11.20 -12.63
N ILE A 130 -1.10 -12.48 -12.46
CA ILE A 130 -2.03 -13.54 -12.01
C ILE A 130 -2.51 -13.28 -10.58
N VAL A 131 -1.61 -12.89 -9.66
CA VAL A 131 -1.98 -12.55 -8.28
C VAL A 131 -2.91 -11.33 -8.26
N CYS A 132 -2.57 -10.26 -8.99
CA CYS A 132 -3.42 -9.08 -9.09
C CYS A 132 -4.81 -9.43 -9.66
N TRP A 133 -4.87 -10.30 -10.65
CA TRP A 133 -6.13 -10.76 -11.24
C TRP A 133 -7.00 -11.53 -10.25
N ASN A 134 -6.40 -12.40 -9.44
CA ASN A 134 -7.11 -13.19 -8.42
C ASN A 134 -7.61 -12.34 -7.24
N VAL A 135 -7.05 -11.17 -7.00
CA VAL A 135 -7.52 -10.25 -5.94
C VAL A 135 -8.71 -9.40 -6.41
N VAL A 136 -8.83 -9.16 -7.72
CA VAL A 136 -9.92 -8.36 -8.30
C VAL A 136 -11.21 -9.17 -8.45
N LYS A 137 -11.10 -10.50 -8.58
CA LYS A 137 -12.24 -11.44 -8.65
C LYS A 137 -12.68 -11.89 -7.27
#